data_AF-A0A6T6F6K6-F1
#
_entry.id   AF-A0A6T6F6K6-F1
#
_cell.length_a   1.000
_cell.length_b   1.000
_cell.length_c   1.000
_cell.angle_alpha   90.00
_cell.angle_beta   90.00
_cell.angle_gamma   90.00
#
_symmetry.space_group_name_H-M   'P 1'
#
loop_
_entity.id
_entity.type
_entity.pdbx_description
1 polymer ?
#
loop_
_entity_poly.entity_id
_entity_poly.type
_entity_poly.pdbx_seq_one_letter_code
_entity_poly.pdbx_strand_id
1 'polypeptide(L)'
;VVATAIDNNNDNDNNDNDTGYDPLLPFQRSPTMNRFASTQRDRRLIHPKLLQPPTDADDDANEKRQHHRFVVCADTQLGMRTNNADWSSELEYSRRAVRCINQLDPAPSFCCICGDLVHMDRSYYANDDTYTQQQCDDIQKTQQQDLKETWTELNDDIVLVSA
;
A
#
# COMPACT_ATOMS: atom_id res chain seq x y z
N VAL A 1 13.55 -5.39 4.23
CA VAL A 1 12.79 -5.01 3.01
C VAL A 1 13.22 -3.61 2.64
N VAL A 2 13.83 -3.41 1.47
CA VAL A 2 14.31 -2.10 1.02
C VAL A 2 13.15 -1.42 0.32
N ALA A 3 12.60 -0.36 0.90
CA ALA A 3 11.60 0.48 0.26
C ALA A 3 12.33 1.58 -0.52
N THR A 4 12.30 1.50 -1.84
CA THR A 4 12.81 2.57 -2.71
C THR A 4 11.61 3.39 -3.19
N ALA A 5 11.58 4.67 -2.84
CA ALA A 5 10.57 5.60 -3.34
C ALA A 5 10.83 5.87 -4.82
N ILE A 6 9.81 5.69 -5.66
CA ILE A 6 9.83 6.06 -7.07
C ILE A 6 9.31 7.49 -7.17
N ASP A 7 10.20 8.44 -7.47
CA ASP A 7 9.86 9.82 -7.82
C ASP A 7 9.31 9.85 -9.26
N ASN A 8 8.04 10.23 -9.42
CA ASN A 8 7.41 10.44 -10.72
C ASN A 8 7.15 11.94 -10.92
N ASN A 9 8.16 12.67 -11.40
CA ASN A 9 7.97 14.01 -11.96
C ASN A 9 8.35 13.96 -13.45
N ASN A 10 7.36 14.06 -14.34
CA ASN A 10 7.60 14.62 -15.66
C ASN A 10 6.28 15.12 -16.28
N ASP A 11 6.01 16.41 -16.08
CA ASP A 11 5.14 17.19 -16.94
C ASP A 11 5.99 17.65 -18.14
N ASN A 12 5.58 17.32 -19.36
CA ASN A 12 5.80 18.20 -20.51
C ASN A 12 4.98 17.75 -21.74
N ASP A 13 4.21 18.71 -22.23
CA ASP A 13 3.43 18.70 -23.45
C ASP A 13 4.30 18.72 -24.73
N ASN A 14 3.77 18.05 -25.76
CA ASN A 14 3.94 18.25 -27.22
C ASN A 14 5.35 18.24 -27.84
N ASN A 15 5.61 17.31 -28.77
CA ASN A 15 5.44 17.51 -30.22
C ASN A 15 5.78 16.25 -31.04
N ASP A 16 5.08 16.07 -32.16
CA ASP A 16 5.25 14.98 -33.12
C ASP A 16 6.58 15.02 -33.93
N ASN A 17 6.92 13.83 -34.46
CA ASN A 17 7.86 13.49 -35.54
C ASN A 17 9.36 13.38 -35.23
N ASP A 18 9.92 12.16 -35.29
CA ASP A 18 10.82 11.70 -36.38
C ASP A 18 11.34 10.27 -36.09
N THR A 19 11.24 9.38 -37.07
CA THR A 19 11.67 7.98 -37.00
C THR A 19 13.10 7.83 -37.50
N GLY A 20 14.09 7.95 -36.60
CA GLY A 20 15.50 7.70 -36.90
C GLY A 20 16.15 6.83 -35.83
N TYR A 21 16.35 5.53 -36.12
CA TYR A 21 17.02 4.60 -35.20
C TYR A 21 18.54 4.71 -35.39
N ASP A 22 19.24 5.33 -34.44
CA ASP A 22 20.71 5.34 -34.35
C ASP A 22 21.17 4.27 -33.35
N PRO A 23 21.89 3.21 -33.79
CA PRO A 23 22.30 2.10 -32.93
C PRO A 23 23.42 2.41 -31.93
N LEU A 24 23.91 3.67 -31.84
CA LEU A 24 24.99 4.06 -30.92
C LEU A 24 24.56 4.96 -29.75
N LEU A 25 23.27 5.19 -29.54
CA LEU A 25 22.78 5.96 -28.38
C LEU A 25 22.38 5.06 -27.19
N PRO A 26 22.66 5.47 -25.94
CA PRO A 26 22.21 4.73 -24.76
C PRO A 26 20.69 4.61 -24.79
N PHE A 27 20.17 3.41 -24.50
CA PHE A 27 18.76 3.02 -24.56
C PHE A 27 17.88 4.04 -23.80
N GLN A 28 17.36 5.05 -24.49
CA GLN A 28 16.38 5.99 -23.95
C GLN A 28 15.08 5.20 -23.81
N ARG A 29 14.80 4.73 -22.59
CA ARG A 29 13.47 4.22 -22.26
C ARG A 29 12.48 5.33 -22.56
N SER A 30 11.66 5.17 -23.60
CA SER A 30 10.42 5.93 -23.75
C SER A 30 9.69 5.89 -22.40
N PRO A 31 9.14 7.00 -21.89
CA PRO A 31 8.37 6.97 -20.66
C PRO A 31 7.16 6.06 -20.91
N THR A 32 7.25 4.82 -20.44
CA THR A 32 6.15 3.89 -20.51
C THR A 32 5.05 4.48 -19.65
N MET A 33 4.00 5.00 -20.29
CA MET A 33 2.79 5.44 -19.62
C MET A 33 2.41 4.39 -18.58
N ASN A 34 2.11 4.83 -17.36
CA ASN A 34 1.67 3.92 -16.30
C ASN A 34 0.50 3.09 -16.84
N ARG A 35 0.64 1.75 -16.85
CA ARG A 35 -0.38 0.82 -17.38
C ARG A 35 -1.75 0.95 -16.72
N PHE A 36 -1.81 1.58 -15.54
CA PHE A 36 -3.01 1.85 -14.77
C PHE A 36 -3.49 3.29 -14.84
N ALA A 37 -2.88 4.14 -15.69
CA ALA A 37 -3.24 5.56 -15.77
C ALA A 37 -4.73 5.77 -16.06
N SER A 38 -5.33 4.94 -16.94
CA SER A 38 -6.76 5.02 -17.26
C SER A 38 -7.68 4.66 -16.09
N THR A 39 -7.29 3.71 -15.23
CA THR A 39 -8.10 3.26 -14.09
C THR A 39 -7.88 4.13 -12.84
N GLN A 40 -6.85 4.97 -12.83
CA GLN A 40 -6.51 5.87 -11.73
C GLN A 40 -6.98 7.31 -11.96
N ARG A 41 -7.23 7.73 -13.22
CA ARG A 41 -7.51 9.13 -13.60
C ARG A 41 -8.58 9.82 -12.75
N ASP A 42 -9.67 9.13 -12.44
CA ASP A 42 -10.82 9.73 -11.75
C ASP A 42 -10.92 9.31 -10.28
N ARG A 43 -9.90 8.64 -9.74
CA ARG A 43 -9.90 8.18 -8.34
C ARG A 43 -9.22 9.20 -7.45
N ARG A 44 -9.99 9.81 -6.55
CA ARG A 44 -9.46 10.68 -5.48
C ARG A 44 -9.61 10.00 -4.12
N LEU A 45 -8.51 9.89 -3.39
CA LEU A 45 -8.52 9.52 -1.98
C LEU A 45 -8.69 10.79 -1.15
N ILE A 46 -9.92 11.04 -0.69
CA ILE A 46 -10.22 12.18 0.16
C ILE A 46 -10.14 11.73 1.62
N HIS A 47 -9.20 12.28 2.37
CA HIS A 47 -9.08 12.04 3.80
C HIS A 47 -8.68 13.34 4.52
N PRO A 48 -9.35 13.73 5.63
CA PRO A 48 -9.12 15.03 6.27
C PRO A 48 -7.68 15.28 6.74
N LYS A 49 -6.95 14.21 7.10
CA LYS A 49 -5.54 14.29 7.52
C LYS A 49 -4.54 14.20 6.37
N LEU A 50 -4.98 13.87 5.16
CA LEU A 50 -4.09 13.79 4.01
C LEU A 50 -4.04 15.13 3.30
N LEU A 51 -2.82 15.56 3.01
CA LEU A 51 -2.56 16.64 2.06
C LEU A 51 -3.33 16.34 0.78
N GLN A 52 -4.29 17.21 0.47
CA GLN A 52 -5.03 17.13 -0.78
C GLN A 52 -4.25 17.95 -1.82
N PRO A 53 -4.26 17.54 -3.09
CA PRO A 53 -3.73 18.40 -4.14
C PRO A 53 -4.45 19.76 -4.09
N PRO A 54 -3.72 20.87 -4.34
CA PRO A 54 -4.33 22.18 -4.43
C PRO A 54 -5.46 22.14 -5.45
N THR A 55 -6.49 22.96 -5.24
CA THR A 55 -7.50 23.14 -6.27
C THR A 55 -6.91 23.95 -7.41
N ASP A 56 -7.42 23.83 -8.64
CA ASP A 56 -6.97 24.60 -9.81
C ASP A 56 -7.07 26.15 -9.61
N ALA A 57 -7.56 26.61 -8.46
CA ALA A 57 -7.60 28.00 -8.03
C ALA A 57 -6.36 28.48 -7.24
N ASP A 58 -5.44 27.56 -6.87
CA ASP A 58 -4.29 27.81 -6.00
C ASP A 58 -2.95 27.83 -6.78
N ASP A 59 -2.99 28.20 -8.07
CA ASP A 59 -1.86 28.27 -9.01
C ASP A 59 -0.84 29.41 -8.72
N ASP A 60 -0.62 29.78 -7.45
CA ASP A 60 0.48 30.67 -7.11
C ASP A 60 1.78 29.87 -6.98
N ALA A 61 2.51 29.86 -8.10
CA ALA A 61 3.73 29.11 -8.34
C ALA A 61 4.90 29.54 -7.43
N ASN A 62 4.93 29.09 -6.16
CA ASN A 62 6.18 28.99 -5.40
C ASN A 62 6.12 28.10 -4.14
N GLU A 63 4.97 27.56 -3.74
CA GLU A 63 4.95 26.61 -2.63
C GLU A 63 5.56 25.28 -3.08
N LYS A 64 6.71 24.92 -2.50
CA LYS A 64 7.33 23.61 -2.64
C LYS A 64 6.24 22.56 -2.39
N ARG A 65 5.78 21.88 -3.44
CA ARG A 65 4.86 20.74 -3.35
C ARG A 65 5.38 19.84 -2.23
N GLN A 66 4.63 19.74 -1.13
CA GLN A 66 5.04 18.90 -0.01
C GLN A 66 5.14 17.46 -0.53
N HIS A 67 6.34 16.86 -0.43
CA HIS A 67 6.54 15.50 -0.89
C HIS A 67 5.69 14.55 -0.06
N HIS A 68 4.74 13.87 -0.70
CA HIS A 68 3.98 12.81 -0.05
C HIS A 68 4.90 11.63 0.24
N ARG A 69 4.89 11.19 1.50
CA ARG A 69 5.61 10.00 1.94
C ARG A 69 4.60 9.00 2.43
N PHE A 70 4.75 7.76 2.01
CA PHE A 70 3.84 6.71 2.40
C PHE A 70 4.57 5.38 2.52
N VAL A 71 3.97 4.48 3.28
CA VAL A 71 4.41 3.09 3.42
C VAL A 71 3.37 2.20 2.79
N VAL A 72 3.81 1.15 2.10
CA VAL A 72 2.94 0.05 1.67
C VAL A 72 3.45 -1.23 2.32
N CYS A 73 2.56 -1.89 3.03
CA CYS A 73 2.75 -3.21 3.61
C CYS A 73 1.81 -4.18 2.90
N ALA A 74 2.23 -5.43 2.77
CA ALA A 74 1.41 -6.44 2.15
C ALA A 74 1.60 -7.82 2.77
N ASP A 75 0.59 -8.68 2.56
CA ASP A 75 0.65 -10.12 2.79
C ASP A 75 1.08 -10.50 4.21
N THR A 76 0.39 -9.94 5.22
CA THR A 76 0.65 -10.31 6.62
C THR A 76 0.31 -11.78 6.90
N GLN A 77 -0.63 -12.34 6.14
CA GLN A 77 -1.03 -13.75 6.13
C GLN A 77 -1.12 -14.38 7.52
N LEU A 78 -1.82 -13.69 8.45
CA LEU A 78 -1.92 -14.13 9.84
C LEU A 78 -2.47 -15.55 9.92
N GLY A 79 -1.71 -16.46 10.53
CA GLY A 79 -2.07 -17.87 10.69
C GLY A 79 -1.47 -18.81 9.65
N MET A 80 -0.83 -18.29 8.60
CA MET A 80 -0.25 -19.13 7.55
C MET A 80 0.85 -20.05 8.08
N ARG A 81 1.71 -19.56 8.98
CA ARG A 81 2.90 -20.31 9.41
C ARG A 81 2.56 -21.60 10.14
N THR A 82 1.46 -21.62 10.86
CA THR A 82 1.03 -22.76 11.69
C THR A 82 -0.32 -23.34 11.27
N ASN A 83 -0.79 -22.99 10.06
CA ASN A 83 -2.08 -23.40 9.54
C ASN A 83 -3.23 -23.11 10.52
N ASN A 84 -3.35 -21.85 10.93
CA ASN A 84 -4.38 -21.31 11.83
C ASN A 84 -4.38 -21.84 13.28
N ALA A 85 -3.36 -22.59 13.70
CA ALA A 85 -3.23 -23.01 15.11
C ALA A 85 -2.78 -21.86 16.04
N ASP A 86 -1.96 -20.94 15.52
CA ASP A 86 -1.43 -19.75 16.21
C ASP A 86 -0.96 -18.70 15.18
N TRP A 87 -1.06 -17.42 15.52
CA TRP A 87 -0.52 -16.30 14.71
C TRP A 87 0.24 -15.26 15.54
N SER A 88 0.64 -15.62 16.77
CA SER A 88 1.36 -14.72 17.68
C SER A 88 2.65 -14.15 17.11
N SER A 89 3.41 -14.95 16.35
CA SER A 89 4.67 -14.52 15.74
C SER A 89 4.44 -13.54 14.59
N GLU A 90 3.43 -13.79 13.76
CA GLU A 90 3.02 -12.90 12.68
C GLU A 90 2.47 -11.55 13.20
N LEU A 91 1.78 -11.56 14.35
CA LEU A 91 1.44 -10.33 15.07
C LEU A 91 2.68 -9.59 15.57
N GLU A 92 3.68 -10.29 16.10
CA GLU A 92 4.92 -9.63 16.51
C GLU A 92 5.69 -9.03 15.33
N TYR A 93 5.67 -9.67 14.15
CA TYR A 93 6.22 -9.06 12.93
C TYR A 93 5.46 -7.79 12.56
N SER A 94 4.13 -7.80 12.66
CA SER A 94 3.28 -6.63 12.41
C SER A 94 3.58 -5.51 13.40
N ARG A 95 3.67 -5.79 14.71
CA ARG A 95 4.05 -4.80 15.74
C ARG A 95 5.43 -4.20 15.49
N ARG A 96 6.40 -5.02 15.08
CA ARG A 96 7.75 -4.52 14.73
C ARG A 96 7.70 -3.62 13.51
N ALA A 97 6.91 -3.94 12.49
CA ALA A 97 6.71 -3.08 11.33
C ALA A 97 6.08 -1.74 11.76
N VAL A 98 5.02 -1.76 12.56
CA VAL A 98 4.39 -0.55 13.12
C VAL A 98 5.40 0.31 13.90
N ARG A 99 6.20 -0.29 14.79
CA ARG A 99 7.27 0.43 15.51
C ARG A 99 8.27 1.08 14.57
N CYS A 100 8.70 0.38 13.52
CA CYS A 100 9.61 0.95 12.52
C CYS A 100 8.97 2.12 11.77
N ILE A 101 7.70 1.99 11.37
CA ILE A 101 6.96 3.04 10.65
C ILE A 101 6.83 4.29 11.54
N ASN A 102 6.48 4.11 12.81
CA ASN A 102 6.36 5.20 13.80
C ASN A 102 7.68 5.92 14.08
N GLN A 103 8.83 5.31 13.75
CA GLN A 103 10.17 5.88 13.94
C GLN A 103 10.73 6.56 12.67
N LEU A 104 10.03 6.51 11.55
CA LEU A 104 10.48 7.16 10.32
C LEU A 104 10.48 8.69 10.50
N ASP A 105 11.57 9.32 10.09
CA ASP A 105 11.72 10.77 10.10
C ASP A 105 12.12 11.30 8.71
N PRO A 106 11.31 12.21 8.13
CA PRO A 106 9.96 12.60 8.56
C PRO A 106 8.94 11.46 8.43
N ALA A 107 7.92 11.53 9.27
CA ALA A 107 6.83 10.55 9.31
C ALA A 107 6.08 10.46 7.98
N PRO A 108 5.62 9.25 7.58
CA PRO A 108 4.77 9.10 6.41
C PRO A 108 3.39 9.72 6.67
N SER A 109 2.77 10.28 5.63
CA SER A 109 1.40 10.80 5.71
C SER A 109 0.36 9.68 5.85
N PHE A 110 0.64 8.52 5.27
CA PHE A 110 -0.20 7.33 5.39
C PHE A 110 0.57 6.03 5.25
N CYS A 111 -0.04 4.96 5.76
CA CYS A 111 0.39 3.59 5.56
C CYS A 111 -0.75 2.80 4.90
N CYS A 112 -0.47 2.11 3.81
CA CYS A 112 -1.39 1.18 3.17
C CYS A 112 -1.04 -0.24 3.59
N ILE A 113 -2.03 -1.04 3.97
CA ILE A 113 -1.89 -2.48 4.13
C ILE A 113 -2.85 -3.19 3.18
N CYS A 114 -2.33 -4.07 2.33
CA CYS A 114 -3.10 -4.75 1.29
C CYS A 114 -2.58 -6.16 0.98
N GLY A 115 -3.24 -6.89 0.09
CA GLY A 115 -2.88 -8.29 -0.17
C GLY A 115 -3.33 -9.20 0.97
N ASP A 116 -2.90 -10.45 0.99
CA ASP A 116 -3.47 -11.51 1.81
C ASP A 116 -3.23 -11.24 3.31
N LEU A 117 -4.18 -10.58 3.98
CA LEU A 117 -3.99 -10.11 5.34
C LEU A 117 -4.07 -11.21 6.39
N VAL A 118 -5.06 -12.09 6.22
CA VAL A 118 -5.37 -13.21 7.12
C VAL A 118 -5.35 -14.50 6.31
N HIS A 119 -4.95 -15.60 6.94
CA HIS A 119 -4.80 -16.87 6.24
C HIS A 119 -6.10 -17.66 6.16
N MET A 120 -6.99 -17.55 7.15
CA MET A 120 -8.23 -18.33 7.14
C MET A 120 -9.17 -17.86 6.02
N ASP A 121 -9.50 -18.76 5.11
CA ASP A 121 -10.60 -18.65 4.15
C ASP A 121 -11.30 -20.00 4.03
N ARG A 122 -12.64 -19.99 4.04
CA ARG A 122 -13.44 -21.23 3.96
C ARG A 122 -13.16 -22.03 2.69
N SER A 123 -12.92 -21.35 1.58
CA SER A 123 -12.71 -21.98 0.27
C SER A 123 -11.53 -22.95 0.26
N TYR A 124 -10.52 -22.74 1.12
CA TYR A 124 -9.38 -23.63 1.27
C TYR A 124 -9.75 -24.99 1.86
N TYR A 125 -10.85 -25.06 2.61
CA TYR A 125 -11.32 -26.25 3.31
C TYR A 125 -12.64 -26.80 2.74
N ALA A 126 -13.05 -26.36 1.54
CA ALA A 126 -14.34 -26.74 0.97
C ALA A 126 -14.52 -28.26 0.82
N ASN A 127 -13.42 -29.01 0.68
CA ASN A 127 -13.40 -30.47 0.55
C ASN A 127 -12.79 -31.17 1.78
N ASP A 128 -12.65 -30.46 2.90
CA ASP A 128 -11.98 -30.95 4.11
C ASP A 128 -12.89 -30.75 5.33
N ASP A 129 -13.03 -31.81 6.14
CA ASP A 129 -13.81 -31.83 7.38
C ASP A 129 -13.02 -31.29 8.59
N THR A 130 -11.78 -30.82 8.39
CA THR A 130 -10.91 -30.27 9.44
C THR A 130 -11.56 -29.09 10.17
N TYR A 131 -12.30 -28.24 9.45
CA TYR A 131 -13.00 -27.10 10.04
C TYR A 131 -14.46 -27.05 9.58
N THR A 132 -15.35 -26.88 10.55
CA THR A 132 -16.73 -26.45 10.29
C THR A 132 -16.76 -25.03 9.75
N GLN A 133 -17.87 -24.65 9.10
CA GLN A 133 -18.09 -23.27 8.65
C GLN A 133 -17.91 -22.26 9.78
N GLN A 134 -18.56 -22.54 10.93
CA GLN A 134 -18.50 -21.65 12.08
C GLN A 134 -17.07 -21.48 12.60
N GLN A 135 -16.27 -22.56 12.63
CA GLN A 135 -14.87 -22.45 13.04
C GLN A 135 -14.04 -21.61 12.06
N CYS A 136 -14.27 -21.74 10.76
CA CYS A 136 -13.61 -20.89 9.76
C CYS A 136 -13.95 -19.41 9.99
N ASP A 137 -15.25 -19.11 10.17
CA ASP A 137 -15.74 -17.75 10.37
C ASP A 137 -15.19 -17.15 11.67
N ASP A 138 -15.17 -17.93 12.76
CA ASP A 138 -14.65 -17.49 14.05
C ASP A 138 -13.14 -17.20 13.98
N ILE A 139 -12.36 -18.11 13.38
CA ILE A 139 -10.90 -17.91 13.23
C ILE A 139 -10.61 -16.71 12.35
N GLN A 140 -11.27 -16.58 11.20
CA GLN A 140 -11.07 -15.46 10.29
C GLN A 140 -11.41 -14.14 10.98
N LYS A 141 -12.52 -14.08 11.73
CA LYS A 141 -12.92 -12.90 12.50
C LYS A 141 -11.89 -12.53 13.56
N THR A 142 -11.36 -13.51 14.30
CA THR A 142 -10.32 -13.24 15.31
C THR A 142 -9.04 -12.73 14.64
N GLN A 143 -8.58 -13.35 13.55
CA GLN A 143 -7.41 -12.89 12.81
C GLN A 143 -7.58 -11.45 12.30
N GLN A 144 -8.75 -11.09 11.76
CA GLN A 144 -9.06 -9.74 11.30
C GLN A 144 -9.08 -8.73 12.46
N GLN A 145 -9.65 -9.12 13.60
CA GLN A 145 -9.70 -8.26 14.79
C GLN A 145 -8.29 -8.00 15.33
N ASP A 146 -7.47 -9.04 15.50
CA ASP A 146 -6.11 -8.91 16.02
C ASP A 146 -5.20 -8.11 15.09
N LEU A 147 -5.37 -8.29 13.77
CA LEU A 147 -4.71 -7.47 12.77
C LEU A 147 -5.09 -5.99 12.96
N LYS A 148 -6.40 -5.70 13.04
CA LYS A 148 -6.90 -4.34 13.19
C LYS A 148 -6.35 -3.69 14.47
N GLU A 149 -6.42 -4.38 15.60
CA GLU A 149 -5.89 -3.89 16.87
C GLU A 149 -4.39 -3.58 16.78
N THR A 150 -3.61 -4.49 16.19
CA THR A 150 -2.17 -4.31 16.02
C THR A 150 -1.84 -3.10 15.14
N TRP A 151 -2.53 -2.94 14.01
CA TRP A 151 -2.25 -1.85 13.07
C TRP A 151 -2.84 -0.50 13.51
N THR A 152 -3.78 -0.48 14.46
CA THR A 152 -4.20 0.76 15.14
C THR A 152 -3.16 1.31 16.11
N GLU A 153 -2.07 0.59 16.39
CA GLU A 153 -0.91 1.11 17.14
C GLU A 153 -0.02 2.06 16.30
N LEU A 154 -0.32 2.27 15.01
CA LEU A 154 0.30 3.34 14.23
C LEU A 154 0.03 4.70 14.90
N ASN A 155 0.99 5.61 14.80
CA ASN A 155 0.81 6.98 15.31
C ASN A 155 -0.44 7.61 14.68
N ASP A 156 -1.25 8.33 15.48
CA ASP A 156 -2.50 8.98 15.07
C ASP A 156 -2.31 9.97 13.90
N ASP A 157 -1.11 10.48 13.70
CA ASP A 157 -0.75 11.36 12.58
C ASP A 157 -0.58 10.61 11.25
N ILE A 158 -0.40 9.29 11.29
CA ILE A 158 -0.26 8.43 10.12
C ILE A 158 -1.62 7.80 9.81
N VAL A 159 -2.18 8.12 8.65
CA VAL A 159 -3.46 7.53 8.22
C VAL A 159 -3.25 6.06 7.83
N LEU A 160 -3.98 5.14 8.47
CA LEU A 160 -4.04 3.74 8.04
C LEU A 160 -5.09 3.58 6.93
N VAL A 161 -4.67 3.06 5.79
CA VAL A 161 -5.53 2.69 4.66
C VAL A 161 -5.49 1.18 4.51
N SER A 162 -6.58 0.50 4.86
CA SER A 162 -6.74 -0.94 4.62
C SER A 162 -7.80 -1.15 3.53
N ALA A 163 -7.53 -2.07 2.60
CA ALA A 163 -8.48 -2.49 1.58
C ALA A 163 -9.53 -3.46 2.14
#